data_AF-A0A956N2V0-F1
#
_entry.id   AF-A0A956N2V0-F1
#
_cell.length_a   1.000
_cell.length_b   1.000
_cell.length_c   1.000
_cell.angle_alpha   90.00
_cell.angle_beta   90.00
_cell.angle_gamma   90.00
#
_symmetry.space_group_name_H-M   'P 1'
#
loop_
_entity.id
_entity.type
_entity.pdbx_description
1 polymer ?
#
loop_
_entity_poly.entity_id
_entity_poly.type
_entity_poly.pdbx_seq_one_letter_code
_entity_poly.pdbx_strand_id
1 'polypeptide(L)'
;QISSVIWEVEYLINQKGLDYSEIAIIYPYNKKKLKSGKVMYFQYMLRKALEKANIPYIYAEENLTNISKKVGITISNIYTIKNLEYKACVICQLEMLYNHTINDTTQDYQINDFIGDLNKVYLATNRACDYLSIVTAFNEETSDIIKLLIESK
;
A
#
# COMPACT_ATOMS: atom_id res chain seq x y z
N GLN A 1 -4.53 -8.06 -9.50
CA GLN A 1 -4.22 -7.11 -8.41
C GLN A 1 -3.60 -7.81 -7.21
N ILE A 2 -4.34 -8.57 -6.38
CA ILE A 2 -3.71 -9.31 -5.25
C ILE A 2 -2.68 -10.34 -5.74
N SER A 3 -2.95 -11.05 -6.85
CA SER A 3 -1.96 -11.91 -7.49
C SER A 3 -0.69 -11.17 -7.89
N SER A 4 -0.81 -9.93 -8.34
CA SER A 4 0.32 -9.06 -8.69
C SER A 4 1.13 -8.66 -7.46
N VAL A 5 0.49 -8.48 -6.29
CA VAL A 5 1.18 -8.25 -5.02
C VAL A 5 2.02 -9.47 -4.64
N ILE A 6 1.47 -10.68 -4.77
CA ILE A 6 2.21 -11.92 -4.48
C ILE A 6 3.39 -12.08 -5.44
N TRP A 7 3.17 -11.86 -6.74
CA TRP A 7 4.22 -11.91 -7.74
C TRP A 7 5.36 -10.92 -7.43
N GLU A 8 5.03 -9.69 -7.03
CA GLU A 8 6.02 -8.67 -6.69
C GLU A 8 6.84 -9.06 -5.45
N VAL A 9 6.18 -9.62 -4.44
CA VAL A 9 6.86 -10.17 -3.27
C VAL A 9 7.83 -11.29 -3.67
N GLU A 10 7.38 -12.24 -4.49
CA GLU A 10 8.23 -13.33 -4.97
C GLU A 10 9.41 -12.81 -5.80
N TYR A 11 9.21 -11.75 -6.58
CA TYR A 11 10.28 -11.08 -7.31
C TYR A 11 11.31 -10.45 -6.36
N LEU A 12 10.86 -9.71 -5.35
CA LEU A 12 11.74 -9.10 -4.34
C LEU A 12 12.56 -10.14 -3.57
N ILE A 13 11.96 -11.27 -3.20
CA ILE A 13 12.69 -12.35 -2.53
C ILE A 13 13.67 -13.02 -3.49
N ASN A 14 13.19 -13.54 -4.62
CA ASN A 14 13.97 -14.45 -5.46
C ASN A 14 14.97 -13.73 -6.36
N GLN A 15 14.68 -12.49 -6.77
CA GLN A 15 15.50 -11.73 -7.71
C GLN A 15 16.29 -10.60 -7.05
N LYS A 16 15.78 -10.03 -5.94
CA LYS A 16 16.50 -8.99 -5.17
C LYS A 16 17.17 -9.53 -3.91
N GLY A 17 16.92 -10.78 -3.53
CA GLY A 17 17.57 -11.42 -2.39
C GLY A 17 17.15 -10.83 -1.03
N LEU A 18 15.97 -10.23 -0.95
CA LEU A 18 15.43 -9.73 0.31
C LEU A 18 14.90 -10.87 1.17
N ASP A 19 14.90 -10.66 2.48
CA ASP A 19 14.18 -11.51 3.44
C ASP A 19 12.72 -11.03 3.59
N TYR A 20 11.82 -11.95 3.94
CA TYR A 20 10.41 -11.61 4.18
C TYR A 20 10.23 -10.50 5.24
N SER A 21 11.07 -10.49 6.28
CA SER A 21 11.05 -9.50 7.36
C SER A 21 11.39 -8.08 6.89
N GLU A 22 12.02 -7.94 5.72
CA GLU A 22 12.47 -6.67 5.14
C GLU A 22 11.42 -6.06 4.19
N ILE A 23 10.30 -6.76 3.99
CA ILE A 23 9.23 -6.37 3.07
C ILE A 23 7.98 -6.01 3.85
N ALA A 24 7.32 -4.92 3.44
CA ALA A 24 5.98 -4.58 3.86
C ALA A 24 5.00 -4.53 2.67
N ILE A 25 3.78 -5.00 2.90
CA ILE A 25 2.64 -4.76 1.99
C ILE A 25 1.71 -3.75 2.67
N ILE A 26 1.47 -2.64 1.98
CA ILE A 26 0.64 -1.54 2.47
C ILE A 26 -0.67 -1.51 1.68
N TYR A 27 -1.79 -1.53 2.40
CA TYR A 27 -3.13 -1.46 1.81
C TYR A 27 -3.94 -0.27 2.37
N PRO A 28 -5.03 0.16 1.70
CA PRO A 28 -5.74 1.39 2.06
C PRO A 28 -6.44 1.32 3.43
N TYR A 29 -7.31 0.32 3.62
CA TYR A 29 -8.15 0.14 4.80
C TYR A 29 -8.30 -1.34 5.11
N ASN A 30 -8.57 -1.71 6.35
CA ASN A 30 -8.89 -3.11 6.69
C ASN A 30 -10.13 -3.59 5.91
N LYS A 31 -11.16 -2.74 5.82
CA LYS A 31 -12.37 -2.96 5.02
C LYS A 31 -12.95 -1.65 4.47
N LYS A 32 -13.61 -1.71 3.31
CA LYS A 32 -14.32 -0.57 2.70
C LYS A 32 -15.70 -1.01 2.22
N LYS A 33 -16.73 -0.22 2.53
CA LYS A 33 -18.07 -0.39 1.94
C LYS A 33 -18.08 0.31 0.58
N LEU A 34 -18.39 -0.44 -0.47
CA LEU A 34 -18.48 0.06 -1.84
C LEU A 34 -19.81 0.79 -2.06
N LYS A 35 -19.89 1.60 -3.12
CA LYS A 35 -21.15 2.24 -3.56
C LYS A 35 -22.28 1.22 -3.81
N SER A 36 -21.93 -0.01 -4.19
CA SER A 36 -22.87 -1.13 -4.36
C SER A 36 -23.41 -1.73 -3.06
N GLY A 37 -22.96 -1.25 -1.89
CA GLY A 37 -23.32 -1.79 -0.58
C GLY A 37 -22.49 -2.99 -0.12
N LYS A 38 -21.76 -3.64 -1.03
CA LYS A 38 -20.83 -4.74 -0.70
C LYS A 38 -19.66 -4.25 0.14
N VAL A 39 -19.17 -5.09 1.06
CA VAL A 39 -18.00 -4.80 1.89
C VAL A 39 -16.80 -5.59 1.35
N MET A 40 -15.72 -4.87 1.06
CA MET A 40 -14.43 -5.46 0.67
C MET A 40 -13.53 -5.52 1.90
N TYR A 41 -12.88 -6.66 2.15
CA TYR A 41 -12.00 -6.88 3.30
C TYR A 41 -10.55 -7.09 2.82
N PHE A 42 -9.79 -6.00 2.67
CA PHE A 42 -8.44 -6.02 2.11
C PHE A 42 -7.49 -6.90 2.90
N GLN A 43 -7.46 -6.70 4.23
CA GLN A 43 -6.61 -7.48 5.13
C GLN A 43 -6.89 -8.99 5.01
N TYR A 44 -8.16 -9.37 4.91
CA TYR A 44 -8.56 -10.78 4.75
C TYR A 44 -8.13 -11.35 3.41
N MET A 45 -8.33 -10.61 2.31
CA MET A 45 -7.94 -11.05 0.97
C MET A 45 -6.43 -11.21 0.84
N LEU A 46 -5.65 -10.26 1.36
CA LEU A 46 -4.19 -10.34 1.39
C LEU A 46 -3.71 -11.52 2.22
N ARG A 47 -4.25 -11.70 3.43
CA ARG A 47 -3.95 -12.87 4.26
C ARG A 47 -4.17 -14.17 3.48
N LYS A 48 -5.34 -14.33 2.87
CA LYS A 48 -5.68 -15.56 2.14
C LYS A 48 -4.74 -15.82 0.97
N ALA A 49 -4.28 -14.77 0.29
CA ALA A 49 -3.32 -14.89 -0.79
C ALA A 49 -1.93 -15.30 -0.29
N LEU A 50 -1.45 -14.71 0.80
CA LEU A 50 -0.17 -15.06 1.43
C LEU A 50 -0.19 -16.49 1.98
N GLU A 51 -1.28 -16.88 2.65
CA GLU A 51 -1.50 -18.26 3.12
C GLU A 51 -1.45 -19.26 1.96
N LYS A 52 -2.12 -18.96 0.85
CA LYS A 52 -2.13 -19.82 -0.35
C LYS A 52 -0.74 -19.95 -0.99
N ALA A 53 0.07 -18.90 -0.90
CA ALA A 53 1.43 -18.87 -1.41
C ALA A 53 2.47 -19.40 -0.42
N ASN A 54 2.07 -19.85 0.78
CA ASN A 54 2.96 -20.25 1.87
C ASN A 54 3.97 -19.15 2.26
N ILE A 55 3.56 -17.87 2.16
CA ILE A 55 4.39 -16.73 2.55
C ILE A 55 4.07 -16.37 4.01
N PRO A 56 5.07 -16.38 4.92
CA PRO A 56 4.86 -15.99 6.30
C PRO A 56 4.59 -14.49 6.39
N TYR A 57 3.68 -14.11 7.28
CA TYR A 57 3.30 -12.71 7.46
C TYR A 57 3.04 -12.38 8.93
N ILE A 58 3.12 -11.09 9.25
CA ILE A 58 2.71 -10.51 10.53
C ILE A 58 1.83 -9.28 10.30
N TYR A 59 1.07 -8.89 11.31
CA TYR A 59 0.32 -7.64 11.28
C TYR A 59 1.14 -6.51 11.87
N ALA A 60 1.00 -5.31 11.30
CA ALA A 60 1.38 -4.12 12.03
C ALA A 60 0.39 -3.88 13.17
N GLU A 61 0.90 -3.95 14.39
CA GLU A 61 0.21 -3.61 15.63
C GLU A 61 0.84 -2.33 16.21
N GLU A 62 0.16 -1.65 17.14
CA GLU A 62 0.61 -0.37 17.70
C GLU A 62 2.01 -0.43 18.33
N ASN A 63 2.41 -1.61 18.85
CA ASN A 63 3.69 -1.81 19.51
C ASN A 63 4.78 -2.36 18.57
N LEU A 64 4.48 -2.55 17.28
CA LEU A 64 5.49 -2.99 16.32
C LEU A 64 6.49 -1.85 16.07
N THR A 65 7.77 -2.17 16.14
CA THR A 65 8.85 -1.20 15.90
C THR A 65 9.86 -1.77 14.89
N ASN A 66 10.77 -0.92 14.40
CA ASN A 66 11.84 -1.36 13.50
C ASN A 66 12.75 -2.42 14.14
N ILE A 67 12.95 -2.36 15.46
CA ILE A 67 13.79 -3.33 16.21
C ILE A 67 13.06 -4.64 16.57
N SER A 68 11.73 -4.70 16.44
CA SER A 68 10.97 -5.92 16.69
C SER A 68 11.42 -7.02 15.74
N LYS A 69 11.60 -8.25 16.25
CA LYS A 69 11.91 -9.43 15.43
C LYS A 69 10.68 -9.78 14.58
N LYS A 70 10.81 -9.69 13.26
CA LYS A 70 9.76 -10.00 12.28
C LYS A 70 10.04 -11.36 11.67
N VAL A 71 9.05 -12.25 11.63
CA VAL A 71 9.19 -13.62 11.10
C VAL A 71 8.58 -13.79 9.69
N GLY A 72 8.17 -12.68 9.07
CA GLY A 72 7.52 -12.67 7.77
C GLY A 72 7.24 -11.25 7.30
N ILE A 73 6.53 -11.16 6.18
CA ILE A 73 6.13 -9.88 5.58
C ILE A 73 5.19 -9.13 6.51
N THR A 74 5.44 -7.85 6.73
CA THR A 74 4.47 -7.04 7.47
C THR A 74 3.33 -6.61 6.57
N ILE A 75 2.10 -6.96 6.92
CA ILE A 75 0.90 -6.43 6.27
C ILE A 75 0.28 -5.35 7.15
N SER A 76 0.04 -4.17 6.57
CA SER A 76 -0.45 -3.01 7.31
C SER A 76 -1.36 -2.16 6.46
N ASN A 77 -2.35 -1.53 7.09
CA ASN A 77 -3.04 -0.44 6.41
C ASN A 77 -2.18 0.84 6.48
N ILE A 78 -2.49 1.80 5.62
CA ILE A 78 -1.74 3.06 5.50
C ILE A 78 -1.69 3.89 6.79
N TYR A 79 -2.63 3.67 7.71
CA TYR A 79 -2.71 4.40 8.98
C TYR A 79 -1.87 3.74 10.09
N THR A 80 -1.67 2.43 10.03
CA THR A 80 -0.98 1.63 11.06
C THR A 80 0.52 1.46 10.79
N ILE A 81 1.00 1.72 9.57
CA ILE A 81 2.43 1.58 9.21
C ILE A 81 3.31 2.77 9.65
N LYS A 82 2.77 3.69 10.44
CA LYS A 82 3.48 4.90 10.90
C LYS A 82 4.74 4.51 11.66
N ASN A 83 5.84 5.23 11.40
CA ASN A 83 7.15 5.07 12.05
C ASN A 83 7.85 3.72 11.84
N LEU A 84 7.40 2.93 10.86
CA LEU A 84 8.09 1.72 10.43
C LEU A 84 8.82 1.97 9.11
N GLU A 85 9.94 1.29 8.92
CA GLU A 85 10.77 1.37 7.72
C GLU A 85 11.14 -0.04 7.27
N TYR A 86 11.17 -0.23 5.96
CA TYR A 86 11.40 -1.51 5.29
C TYR A 86 12.30 -1.29 4.09
N LYS A 87 13.14 -2.27 3.76
CA LYS A 87 13.93 -2.20 2.52
C LYS A 87 13.02 -2.13 1.31
N ALA A 88 11.91 -2.88 1.31
CA ALA A 88 10.92 -2.83 0.25
C ALA A 88 9.50 -2.61 0.77
N CYS A 89 8.75 -1.74 0.09
CA CYS A 89 7.29 -1.63 0.28
C CYS A 89 6.54 -1.92 -1.02
N VAL A 90 5.54 -2.80 -0.93
CA VAL A 90 4.57 -3.06 -1.98
C VAL A 90 3.24 -2.40 -1.59
N ILE A 91 2.92 -1.28 -2.21
CA ILE A 91 1.65 -0.59 -1.99
C ILE A 91 0.63 -1.15 -2.97
N CYS A 92 -0.54 -1.55 -2.47
CA CYS A 92 -1.58 -2.13 -3.32
C CYS A 92 -2.89 -1.35 -3.26
N GLN A 93 -3.61 -1.36 -4.38
CA GLN A 93 -4.96 -0.83 -4.51
C GLN A 93 -5.05 0.65 -4.10
N LEU A 94 -4.05 1.45 -4.48
CA LEU A 94 -4.07 2.90 -4.22
C LEU A 94 -5.37 3.54 -4.72
N GLU A 95 -5.93 3.08 -5.85
CA GLU A 95 -7.21 3.54 -6.40
C GLU A 95 -8.42 3.40 -5.45
N MET A 96 -8.28 2.57 -4.42
CA MET A 96 -9.29 2.38 -3.38
C MET A 96 -9.09 3.35 -2.21
N LEU A 97 -8.05 4.17 -2.23
CA LEU A 97 -7.97 5.40 -1.43
C LEU A 97 -8.99 6.41 -1.98
N TYR A 98 -8.85 7.66 -1.59
CA TYR A 98 -9.85 8.71 -1.76
C TYR A 98 -9.81 9.29 -3.19
N ASN A 99 -9.99 10.59 -3.39
CA ASN A 99 -10.12 11.14 -4.75
C ASN A 99 -8.75 11.17 -5.44
N HIS A 100 -8.65 10.56 -6.62
CA HIS A 100 -7.43 10.52 -7.42
C HIS A 100 -7.30 11.69 -8.40
N THR A 101 -8.33 12.52 -8.47
CA THR A 101 -8.44 13.73 -9.29
C THR A 101 -9.22 14.79 -8.53
N ILE A 102 -8.99 16.06 -8.87
CA ILE A 102 -9.84 17.18 -8.40
C ILE A 102 -10.88 17.44 -9.49
N ASN A 103 -12.15 17.19 -9.19
CA ASN A 103 -13.23 17.35 -10.19
C ASN A 103 -13.59 18.82 -10.39
N ASP A 104 -13.53 19.62 -9.33
CA ASP A 104 -13.79 21.06 -9.36
C ASP A 104 -12.75 21.82 -8.54
N THR A 105 -11.82 22.49 -9.24
CA THR A 105 -10.74 23.27 -8.64
C THR A 105 -11.20 24.60 -8.03
N THR A 106 -12.48 24.94 -8.13
CA THR A 106 -13.05 26.12 -7.44
C THR A 106 -13.56 25.80 -6.05
N GLN A 107 -13.65 24.51 -5.69
CA GLN A 107 -14.16 24.05 -4.40
C GLN A 107 -13.02 23.69 -3.45
N ASP A 108 -12.74 24.58 -2.48
CA ASP A 108 -11.65 24.44 -1.52
C ASP A 108 -11.65 23.08 -0.78
N TYR A 109 -12.82 22.53 -0.46
CA TYR A 109 -12.88 21.25 0.24
C TYR A 109 -12.35 20.08 -0.62
N GLN A 110 -12.55 20.10 -1.94
CA GLN A 110 -12.03 19.05 -2.83
C GLN A 110 -10.51 19.12 -2.91
N ILE A 111 -9.96 20.34 -2.96
CA ILE A 111 -8.51 20.56 -2.95
C ILE A 111 -7.93 20.06 -1.62
N ASN A 112 -8.53 20.44 -0.49
CA ASN A 112 -8.07 20.04 0.84
C ASN A 112 -8.14 18.52 1.04
N ASP A 113 -9.20 17.87 0.56
CA ASP A 113 -9.32 16.42 0.59
C ASP A 113 -8.20 15.76 -0.22
N PHE A 114 -7.97 16.23 -1.45
CA PHE A 114 -6.91 15.72 -2.32
C PHE A 114 -5.51 15.90 -1.71
N ILE A 115 -5.21 17.04 -1.09
CA ILE A 115 -3.96 17.26 -0.33
C ILE A 115 -3.85 16.25 0.82
N GLY A 116 -4.95 16.03 1.55
CA GLY A 116 -5.02 15.01 2.60
C GLY A 116 -4.72 13.61 2.07
N ASP A 117 -5.09 13.32 0.83
CA ASP A 117 -4.86 12.03 0.18
C ASP A 117 -3.42 11.86 -0.30
N LEU A 118 -2.85 12.91 -0.89
CA LEU A 118 -1.43 12.97 -1.23
C LEU A 118 -0.55 12.72 0.00
N ASN A 119 -0.87 13.32 1.14
CA ASN A 119 -0.11 13.12 2.39
C ASN A 119 -0.14 11.66 2.87
N LYS A 120 -1.24 10.94 2.65
CA LYS A 120 -1.33 9.52 3.00
C LYS A 120 -0.43 8.70 2.08
N VAL A 121 -0.46 8.96 0.77
CA VAL A 121 0.40 8.27 -0.21
C VAL A 121 1.87 8.58 0.06
N TYR A 122 2.20 9.83 0.36
CA TYR A 122 3.54 10.25 0.77
C TYR A 122 4.01 9.47 2.02
N LEU A 123 3.16 9.34 3.04
CA LEU A 123 3.48 8.57 4.24
C LEU A 123 3.80 7.10 3.89
N ALA A 124 3.01 6.47 3.02
CA ALA A 124 3.19 5.07 2.63
C ALA A 124 4.46 4.84 1.81
N THR A 125 4.74 5.73 0.85
CA THR A 125 5.89 5.63 -0.05
C THR A 125 7.20 5.83 0.71
N ASN A 126 7.24 6.75 1.69
CA ASN A 126 8.39 6.97 2.57
C ASN A 126 8.60 5.89 3.65
N ARG A 127 7.96 4.72 3.55
CA ARG A 127 8.32 3.56 4.39
C ARG A 127 9.35 2.67 3.70
N ALA A 128 9.52 2.82 2.37
CA ALA A 128 10.51 2.09 1.59
C ALA A 128 11.86 2.81 1.64
N CYS A 129 12.93 2.07 1.93
CA CYS A 129 14.30 2.58 1.88
C CYS A 129 14.95 2.36 0.51
N ASP A 130 14.75 1.18 -0.10
CA ASP A 130 15.48 0.77 -1.30
C ASP A 130 14.54 0.51 -2.48
N TYR A 131 13.40 -0.14 -2.24
CA TYR A 131 12.46 -0.55 -3.28
C TYR A 131 11.02 -0.13 -2.96
N LEU A 132 10.40 0.57 -3.91
CA LEU A 132 8.99 0.93 -3.84
C LEU A 132 8.27 0.37 -5.07
N SER A 133 7.28 -0.49 -4.82
CA SER A 133 6.42 -1.05 -5.86
C SER A 133 4.97 -0.65 -5.61
N ILE A 134 4.31 -0.15 -6.64
CA ILE A 134 2.92 0.30 -6.57
C ILE A 134 2.09 -0.57 -7.51
N VAL A 135 1.20 -1.37 -6.93
CA VAL A 135 0.25 -2.23 -7.64
C VAL A 135 -1.11 -1.54 -7.68
N THR A 136 -1.47 -0.98 -8.82
CA THR A 136 -2.72 -0.23 -9.03
C THR A 136 -3.39 -0.61 -10.36
N ALA A 137 -4.70 -0.36 -10.48
CA ALA A 137 -5.41 -0.39 -11.76
C ALA A 137 -5.41 0.96 -12.49
N PHE A 138 -5.00 2.05 -11.82
CA PHE A 138 -4.94 3.37 -12.43
C PHE A 138 -3.62 3.59 -13.17
N ASN A 139 -3.68 4.49 -14.14
CA ASN A 139 -2.55 4.99 -14.92
C ASN A 139 -2.47 6.52 -14.78
N GLU A 140 -1.50 7.14 -15.44
CA GLU A 140 -1.30 8.59 -15.46
C GLU A 140 -2.46 9.40 -16.06
N GLU A 141 -3.33 8.77 -16.86
CA GLU A 141 -4.53 9.42 -17.41
C GLU A 141 -5.71 9.42 -16.43
N THR A 142 -5.75 8.44 -15.53
CA THR A 142 -6.89 8.18 -14.63
C THR A 142 -6.60 8.57 -13.18
N SER A 143 -5.38 8.99 -12.87
CA SER A 143 -5.00 9.45 -11.54
C SER A 143 -3.89 10.50 -11.57
N ASP A 144 -4.22 11.68 -11.06
CA ASP A 144 -3.25 12.76 -10.84
C ASP A 144 -2.17 12.33 -9.84
N ILE A 145 -2.53 11.55 -8.81
CA ILE A 145 -1.57 10.98 -7.86
C ILE A 145 -0.54 10.08 -8.58
N ILE A 146 -0.98 9.15 -9.44
CA ILE A 146 -0.07 8.26 -10.18
C ILE A 146 0.79 9.07 -11.16
N LYS A 147 0.20 10.04 -11.84
CA LYS A 147 0.92 10.95 -12.73
C LYS A 147 2.05 11.68 -11.99
N LEU A 148 1.75 12.28 -10.85
CA LEU A 148 2.75 12.95 -10.00
C LEU A 148 3.87 12.00 -9.56
N LEU A 149 3.55 10.76 -9.18
CA LEU A 149 4.55 9.77 -8.79
C LEU A 149 5.48 9.37 -9.95
N ILE A 150 4.96 9.29 -11.17
CA ILE A 150 5.76 8.98 -12.36
C ILE A 150 6.64 10.16 -12.76
N GLU A 151 6.09 11.37 -12.77
CA GLU A 151 6.81 12.61 -13.11
C GLU A 151 7.86 12.99 -12.05
N SER A 152 7.73 12.51 -10.81
CA SER A 152 8.69 12.77 -9.73
C SER A 152 9.99 11.96 -9.81
N LYS A 153 10.12 11.07 -10.81
CA LYS A 153 11.35 10.29 -11.08
C LYS A 153 12.36 11.09 -11.89
#